data_AF-A0A418Z7A9-F1
#
_entry.id   AF-A0A418Z7A9-F1
#
_cell.length_a   1.000
_cell.length_b   1.000
_cell.length_c   1.000
_cell.angle_alpha   90.00
_cell.angle_beta   90.00
_cell.angle_gamma   90.00
#
_symmetry.space_group_name_H-M   'P 1'
#
loop_
_entity.id
_entity.type
_entity.pdbx_description
1 polymer ?
#
loop_
_entity_poly.entity_id
_entity_poly.type
_entity_poly.pdbx_seq_one_letter_code
_entity_poly.pdbx_strand_id
1 'polypeptide(L)'
;MTLRYPALLTPLLMMFAFSVHGEPPLPQDVQHFLSNAEMCQHLAGEWDSSLPEEDKKDIEKGINTWCPPAKKALPGLREKYKENKEIIKKLSEYDF
;
A
#
# COMPACT_ATOMS: atom_id res chain seq x y z
N MET A 1 -63.82 24.65 -5.02
CA MET A 1 -62.64 24.50 -5.89
C MET A 1 -61.65 23.63 -5.13
N THR A 2 -61.63 22.32 -5.40
CA THR A 2 -60.61 21.64 -6.26
C THR A 2 -59.24 21.68 -5.59
N LEU A 3 -58.61 20.59 -5.14
CA LEU A 3 -58.45 19.28 -5.76
C LEU A 3 -58.11 18.23 -4.67
N ARG A 4 -58.85 17.12 -4.60
CA ARG A 4 -58.37 15.85 -4.05
C ARG A 4 -57.74 15.10 -5.23
N TYR A 5 -56.48 14.66 -5.16
CA TYR A 5 -55.86 13.50 -5.83
C TYR A 5 -54.37 13.45 -5.37
N PRO A 6 -53.73 12.27 -5.33
CA PRO A 6 -53.22 11.64 -4.14
C PRO A 6 -51.79 11.13 -4.44
N ALA A 7 -51.43 10.00 -3.84
CA ALA A 7 -50.42 9.09 -4.33
C ALA A 7 -48.97 9.33 -3.89
N LEU A 8 -48.51 8.31 -3.15
CA LEU A 8 -47.20 7.70 -3.35
C LEU A 8 -46.02 8.60 -3.00
N LEU A 9 -45.84 8.85 -1.70
CA LEU A 9 -44.51 9.06 -1.15
C LEU A 9 -43.83 7.70 -0.93
N THR A 10 -43.45 7.05 -2.03
CA THR A 10 -42.42 6.02 -2.02
C THR A 10 -41.07 6.73 -1.90
N PRO A 11 -40.29 6.55 -0.83
CA PRO A 11 -38.90 6.97 -0.84
C PRO A 11 -38.17 6.05 -1.82
N LEU A 12 -37.71 6.64 -2.93
CA LEU A 12 -36.82 6.00 -3.89
C LEU A 12 -35.49 5.70 -3.17
N LEU A 13 -35.40 4.49 -2.61
CA LEU A 13 -34.18 3.95 -2.04
C LEU A 13 -33.20 3.72 -3.21
N MET A 14 -32.39 4.72 -3.54
CA MET A 14 -31.26 4.56 -4.46
C MET A 14 -30.27 3.60 -3.80
N MET A 15 -30.39 2.32 -4.14
CA MET A 15 -29.34 1.33 -3.89
C MET A 15 -28.18 1.64 -4.83
N PHE A 16 -27.24 2.46 -4.38
CA PHE A 16 -25.93 2.55 -5.02
C PHE A 16 -25.21 1.21 -4.82
N ALA A 17 -25.31 0.34 -5.81
CA ALA A 17 -24.44 -0.82 -5.91
C ALA A 17 -23.02 -0.33 -6.24
N PHE A 18 -22.20 -0.14 -5.22
CA PHE A 18 -20.77 0.07 -5.40
C PHE A 18 -20.15 -1.25 -5.85
N SER A 19 -20.06 -1.46 -7.17
CA SER A 19 -19.19 -2.49 -7.71
C SER A 19 -17.75 -2.02 -7.55
N VAL A 20 -17.11 -2.37 -6.43
CA VAL A 20 -15.66 -2.29 -6.28
C VAL A 20 -15.04 -3.25 -7.30
N HIS A 21 -14.69 -2.71 -8.47
CA HIS A 21 -13.75 -3.34 -9.38
C HIS A 21 -12.35 -2.94 -8.89
N GLY A 22 -11.86 -3.65 -7.86
CA GLY A 22 -10.46 -3.56 -7.46
C GLY A 22 -9.62 -4.47 -8.35
N GLU A 23 -8.40 -4.04 -8.69
CA GLU A 23 -7.39 -4.96 -9.22
C GLU A 23 -7.26 -6.15 -8.26
N PRO A 24 -7.08 -7.38 -8.78
CA PRO A 24 -6.83 -8.53 -7.92
C PRO A 24 -5.64 -8.21 -7.02
N PRO A 25 -5.70 -8.57 -5.72
CA PRO A 25 -4.64 -8.24 -4.78
C PRO A 25 -3.31 -8.80 -5.29
N LEU A 26 -2.23 -8.03 -5.09
CA LEU A 26 -0.89 -8.46 -5.46
C LEU A 26 -0.55 -9.81 -4.82
N PRO A 27 0.37 -10.60 -5.40
CA PRO A 27 0.85 -11.81 -4.76
C PRO A 27 1.37 -11.55 -3.34
N GLN A 28 1.17 -12.48 -2.41
CA GLN A 28 1.46 -12.29 -0.99
C GLN A 28 2.94 -11.95 -0.71
N ASP A 29 3.86 -12.53 -1.47
CA ASP A 29 5.29 -12.24 -1.38
C ASP A 29 5.64 -10.83 -1.86
N VAL A 30 4.93 -10.33 -2.89
CA VAL A 30 5.02 -8.93 -3.31
C VAL A 30 4.46 -8.00 -2.25
N GLN A 31 3.29 -8.31 -1.67
CA GLN A 31 2.71 -7.52 -0.57
C GLN A 31 3.66 -7.45 0.64
N HIS A 32 4.24 -8.58 1.03
CA HIS A 32 5.18 -8.64 2.15
C HIS A 32 6.48 -7.87 1.85
N PHE A 33 6.98 -7.93 0.62
CA PHE A 33 8.10 -7.08 0.20
C PHE A 33 7.75 -5.59 0.30
N LEU A 34 6.60 -5.16 -0.25
CA LEU A 34 6.18 -3.77 -0.22
C LEU A 34 6.08 -3.25 1.22
N SER A 35 5.47 -4.01 2.12
CA SER A 35 5.39 -3.64 3.53
C SER A 35 6.76 -3.43 4.19
N ASN A 36 7.73 -4.31 3.93
CA ASN A 36 9.09 -4.16 4.46
C ASN A 36 9.83 -2.98 3.80
N ALA A 37 9.67 -2.80 2.49
CA ALA A 37 10.32 -1.77 1.70
C ALA A 37 9.82 -0.36 2.06
N GLU A 38 8.51 -0.19 2.21
CA GLU A 38 7.88 1.07 2.63
C GLU A 38 8.34 1.45 4.03
N MET A 39 8.32 0.52 4.99
CA MET A 39 8.79 0.78 6.35
C MET A 39 10.29 1.11 6.38
N CYS A 40 11.09 0.41 5.58
CA CYS A 40 12.51 0.70 5.42
C CYS A 40 12.75 2.14 4.91
N GLN A 41 12.11 2.53 3.79
CA GLN A 41 12.27 3.86 3.21
C GLN A 41 11.75 4.97 4.12
N HIS A 42 10.63 4.73 4.81
CA HIS A 42 10.08 5.67 5.77
C HIS A 42 11.10 5.98 6.86
N LEU A 43 11.62 4.95 7.54
CA LEU A 43 12.60 5.13 8.62
C LEU A 43 13.96 5.65 8.11
N ALA A 44 14.42 5.19 6.96
CA ALA A 44 15.65 5.69 6.35
C ALA A 44 15.54 7.19 5.98
N GLY A 45 14.36 7.65 5.59
CA GLY A 45 14.07 9.06 5.34
C GLY A 45 13.91 9.91 6.60
N GLU A 46 13.61 9.28 7.74
CA GLU A 46 13.52 9.95 9.05
C GLU A 46 14.88 10.13 9.72
N TRP A 47 15.87 9.29 9.39
CA TRP A 47 17.19 9.39 10.02
C TRP A 47 17.87 10.70 9.67
N ASP A 48 18.26 11.46 10.70
CA ASP A 48 19.02 12.69 10.56
C ASP A 48 20.07 12.82 11.68
N SER A 49 21.25 13.34 11.34
CA SER A 49 22.37 13.45 12.28
C SER A 49 22.15 14.41 13.44
N SER A 50 21.20 15.34 13.31
CA SER A 50 20.83 16.32 14.35
C SER A 50 19.83 15.79 15.37
N LEU A 51 19.25 14.60 15.13
CA LEU A 51 18.31 13.99 16.05
C LEU A 51 18.97 13.64 17.39
N PRO A 52 18.18 13.64 18.49
CA PRO A 52 18.57 13.03 19.75
C PRO A 52 19.09 11.61 19.56
N GLU A 53 20.04 11.22 20.43
CA GLU A 53 20.70 9.91 20.33
C GLU A 53 19.73 8.73 20.50
N GLU A 54 18.68 8.91 21.31
CA GLU A 54 17.63 7.90 21.50
C GLU A 54 16.81 7.70 20.24
N ASP A 55 16.36 8.78 19.59
CA ASP A 55 15.58 8.73 18.36
C ASP A 55 16.38 8.05 17.23
N LYS A 56 17.67 8.39 17.08
CA LYS A 56 18.54 7.74 16.10
C LYS A 56 18.62 6.23 16.33
N LYS A 57 18.80 5.79 17.57
CA LYS A 57 18.88 4.36 17.91
C LYS A 57 17.58 3.62 17.59
N ASP A 58 16.44 4.24 17.86
CA ASP A 58 15.14 3.64 17.58
C ASP A 58 14.89 3.54 16.06
N ILE A 59 15.22 4.58 15.30
CA ILE A 59 15.17 4.57 13.83
C ILE A 59 16.12 3.51 13.27
N GLU A 60 17.38 3.48 13.72
CA GLU A 60 18.38 2.49 13.28
C GLU A 60 17.95 1.06 13.59
N LYS A 61 17.34 0.82 14.75
CA LYS A 61 16.76 -0.49 15.09
C LYS A 61 15.64 -0.86 14.13
N GLY A 62 14.78 0.09 13.77
CA GLY A 62 13.74 -0.11 12.77
C GLY A 62 14.32 -0.41 11.39
N ILE A 63 15.29 0.37 10.91
CA ILE A 63 16.02 0.15 9.66
C ILE A 63 16.61 -1.27 9.62
N ASN A 64 17.29 -1.68 10.69
CA ASN A 64 17.88 -3.01 10.83
C ASN A 64 16.84 -4.14 10.87
N THR A 65 15.59 -3.84 11.19
CA THR A 65 14.49 -4.80 11.18
C THR A 65 13.89 -4.95 9.78
N TRP A 66 13.63 -3.84 9.09
CA TRP A 66 12.78 -3.83 7.88
C TRP A 66 13.57 -3.82 6.57
N CYS A 67 14.72 -3.18 6.52
CA CYS A 67 15.51 -3.06 5.29
C CYS A 67 16.17 -4.38 4.85
N PRO A 68 16.79 -5.20 5.72
CA PRO A 68 17.43 -6.44 5.29
C PRO A 68 16.50 -7.44 4.58
N PRO A 69 15.29 -7.75 5.07
CA PRO A 69 14.38 -8.64 4.35
C PRO A 69 13.90 -8.05 3.02
N ALA A 70 13.64 -6.74 2.94
CA ALA A 70 13.25 -6.08 1.68
C ALA A 70 14.37 -6.19 0.63
N LYS A 71 15.61 -5.84 1.00
CA LYS A 71 16.78 -5.92 0.13
C LYS A 71 17.05 -7.35 -0.35
N LYS A 72 16.88 -8.34 0.55
CA LYS A 72 17.06 -9.75 0.20
C LYS A 72 15.98 -10.27 -0.76
N ALA A 73 14.73 -9.83 -0.61
CA ALA A 73 13.61 -10.32 -1.42
C ALA A 73 13.60 -9.74 -2.85
N LEU A 74 14.02 -8.48 -3.02
CA LEU A 74 13.86 -7.75 -4.28
C LEU A 74 14.41 -8.45 -5.52
N PRO A 75 15.66 -8.98 -5.55
CA PRO A 75 16.18 -9.67 -6.73
C PRO A 75 15.37 -10.92 -7.08
N GLY A 76 14.97 -11.70 -6.07
CA GLY A 76 14.18 -12.91 -6.26
C GLY A 76 12.77 -12.61 -6.80
N LEU A 77 12.15 -11.53 -6.33
CA LEU A 77 10.85 -11.09 -6.84
C LEU A 77 10.93 -10.55 -8.26
N ARG A 78 11.98 -9.78 -8.58
CA ARG A 78 12.22 -9.31 -9.96
C ARG A 78 12.36 -10.46 -10.94
N GLU A 79 13.10 -11.50 -10.57
CA GLU A 79 13.22 -12.69 -11.41
C GLU A 79 11.89 -13.47 -11.50
N LYS A 80 11.23 -13.72 -10.36
CA LYS A 80 9.97 -14.47 -10.29
C LYS A 80 8.86 -13.84 -11.13
N TYR A 81 8.78 -12.51 -11.14
CA TYR A 81 7.72 -11.75 -11.80
C TYR A 81 8.15 -11.01 -13.06
N LYS A 82 9.31 -11.35 -13.66
CA LYS A 82 9.90 -10.63 -14.80
C LYS A 82 8.96 -10.40 -16.01
N GLU A 83 8.02 -11.31 -16.26
CA GLU A 83 7.04 -11.18 -17.34
C GLU A 83 5.77 -10.40 -16.93
N ASN A 84 5.57 -10.15 -15.64
CA ASN A 84 4.46 -9.38 -15.12
C ASN A 84 4.84 -7.89 -15.05
N LYS A 85 4.45 -7.14 -16.08
CA LYS A 85 4.77 -5.71 -16.23
C LYS A 85 4.28 -4.84 -15.07
N GLU A 86 3.13 -5.15 -14.49
CA GLU A 86 2.58 -4.38 -13.36
C GLU A 86 3.39 -4.57 -12.09
N ILE A 87 3.73 -5.82 -11.77
CA ILE A 87 4.55 -6.13 -10.59
C ILE A 87 5.96 -5.57 -10.79
N ILE A 88 6.57 -5.73 -11.97
CA ILE A 88 7.90 -5.18 -12.25
C ILE A 88 7.92 -3.66 -12.15
N LYS A 89 6.88 -2.98 -12.61
CA LYS A 89 6.76 -1.52 -12.42
C LYS A 89 6.83 -1.16 -10.94
N LYS A 90 6.04 -1.83 -10.09
CA LYS A 90 6.06 -1.61 -8.63
C LYS A 90 7.42 -1.95 -7.99
N LEU A 91 8.01 -3.09 -8.33
CA LEU A 91 9.33 -3.49 -7.82
C LEU A 91 10.47 -2.58 -8.29
N SER A 92 10.26 -1.82 -9.37
CA SER A 92 11.26 -0.88 -9.90
C SER A 92 11.29 0.45 -9.16
N GLU A 93 10.34 0.72 -8.27
CA GLU A 93 10.31 1.91 -7.40
C GLU A 93 11.34 1.84 -6.26
N TYR A 94 12.03 0.71 -6.13
CA TYR A 94 12.95 0.42 -5.03
C TYR A 94 14.33 -0.01 -5.56
N ASP A 95 15.42 0.55 -5.04
CA ASP A 95 16.80 0.30 -5.53
C ASP A 95 17.88 0.27 -4.42
N PHE A 96 17.45 0.12 -3.16
CA PHE A 96 18.30 0.09 -1.96
C PHE A 96 19.38 -1.01 -1.89
#